data_AF-A0A8J3XJ27-F1
#
_entry.id   AF-A0A8J3XJ27-F1
#
_cell.length_a   1.000
_cell.length_b   1.000
_cell.length_c   1.000
_cell.angle_alpha   90.00
_cell.angle_beta   90.00
_cell.angle_gamma   90.00
#
_symmetry.space_group_name_H-M   'P 1'
#
loop_
_entity.id
_entity.type
_entity.pdbx_description
1 polymer ?
#
loop_
_entity_poly.entity_id
_entity_poly.type
_entity_poly.pdbx_seq_one_letter_code
_entity_poly.pdbx_strand_id
1 'polypeptide(L)'
;MMRGVNHTGHRRARLIARLAVVAILVACGLVADLVSVAATRPAYAHAYLQESSPVDGQVLDRPPAEVRLRFNEAVSFNQRSIQLLDVTGKKLAIGAPSYVDGKANTARVSLPTSLAEGTYVLAWRITSADSHVVSGAFSFSVGRPSTLAAPVEEDVSPAVPVVDAVGRALAFLGLALALGAGLFVAVLWPAGRDDRRGRGIVWSGFAALTAGTVVVLLVQGPYAAGTSLTGVFDPELLGATLSTRFGHALSVRLLIVLALGVAFWIAVRPSSSLADVRTDGARTSGAGTAGVGAACAVALPFTWTLADHAQTGEQTWLAVPATSLHLLAMALWLGGLIALAACVLLPGRGRKPTGAISLEPALPRFSTLAQICFAVIAVTGVYLAWRQVGTWGALGGTDFGRLLLGKLAAVLAVVGLAAGARRFVRRRGRDPLGLDAAPYTAVRRLRRSVAGEVVLGVAVVSITAVLVNTAPARTSYAPPVHTTVPISAAVADAAGPAAGLGGGSVEVKIEPAKPGSNVADIYITGRNGSLVAVPEVSGALESRDRSVPALPVKVSAAEPGHYVANSMSIPYPGEWVLRLDIRVSDFDETPVRVPFTAH
;
A
#
# COMPACT_ATOMS: atom_id res chain seq x y z
N MET A 1 -50.45 11.71 -49.11
CA MET A 1 -50.09 12.46 -47.89
C MET A 1 -49.09 11.61 -47.10
N MET A 2 -47.86 12.12 -46.94
CA MET A 2 -46.64 11.35 -46.64
C MET A 2 -46.55 10.77 -45.22
N ARG A 3 -46.19 9.48 -45.11
CA ARG A 3 -45.62 8.86 -43.91
C ARG A 3 -44.18 9.38 -43.74
N GLY A 4 -43.98 10.35 -42.84
CA GLY A 4 -42.65 10.71 -42.36
C GLY A 4 -42.10 9.59 -41.49
N VAL A 5 -41.28 8.71 -42.07
CA VAL A 5 -40.58 7.66 -41.35
C VAL A 5 -39.61 8.31 -40.36
N ASN A 6 -39.74 7.95 -39.07
CA ASN A 6 -38.89 8.38 -37.94
C ASN A 6 -37.43 7.88 -38.11
N HIS A 7 -36.69 8.44 -39.07
CA HIS A 7 -35.29 8.11 -39.35
C HIS A 7 -34.34 8.49 -38.21
N THR A 8 -34.70 9.48 -37.40
CA THR A 8 -33.89 9.97 -36.27
C THR A 8 -33.86 9.00 -35.09
N GLY A 9 -34.98 8.34 -34.79
CA GLY A 9 -35.08 7.34 -33.71
C GLY A 9 -34.27 6.07 -34.01
N HIS A 10 -34.35 5.57 -35.26
CA HIS A 10 -33.60 4.38 -35.69
C HIS A 10 -32.09 4.61 -35.72
N ARG A 11 -31.62 5.80 -36.11
CA ARG A 11 -30.19 6.14 -36.06
C ARG A 11 -29.67 6.20 -34.62
N ARG A 12 -30.46 6.74 -33.68
CA ARG A 12 -30.10 6.79 -32.25
C ARG A 12 -30.06 5.40 -31.62
N ALA A 13 -31.04 4.54 -31.87
CA ALA A 13 -31.05 3.17 -31.36
C ALA A 13 -29.86 2.34 -31.87
N ARG A 14 -29.53 2.46 -33.17
CA ARG A 14 -28.34 1.80 -33.76
C ARG A 14 -27.02 2.32 -33.20
N LEU A 15 -26.90 3.62 -32.94
CA LEU A 15 -25.72 4.19 -32.29
C LEU A 15 -25.55 3.66 -30.87
N ILE A 16 -26.64 3.54 -30.10
CA ILE A 16 -26.62 3.01 -28.73
C ILE A 16 -26.21 1.53 -28.72
N ALA A 17 -26.79 0.71 -29.61
CA ALA A 17 -26.42 -0.69 -29.73
C ALA A 17 -24.94 -0.87 -30.12
N ARG A 18 -24.41 -0.03 -31.02
CA ARG A 18 -22.98 -0.03 -31.38
C ARG A 18 -22.09 0.37 -30.21
N LEU A 19 -22.44 1.42 -29.48
CA LEU A 19 -21.70 1.85 -28.29
C LEU A 19 -21.72 0.78 -27.18
N ALA A 20 -22.85 0.08 -27.01
CA ALA A 20 -22.95 -1.03 -26.06
C ALA A 20 -22.02 -2.18 -26.47
N VAL A 21 -22.05 -2.63 -27.73
CA VAL A 21 -21.17 -3.70 -28.25
C VAL A 21 -19.69 -3.34 -28.12
N VAL A 22 -19.31 -2.10 -28.46
CA VAL A 22 -17.93 -1.62 -28.26
C VAL A 22 -17.55 -1.63 -26.79
N ALA A 23 -18.43 -1.20 -25.89
CA ALA A 23 -18.18 -1.26 -24.45
C ALA A 23 -18.03 -2.71 -23.95
N ILE A 24 -18.79 -3.69 -24.49
CA ILE A 24 -18.63 -5.12 -24.15
C ILE A 24 -17.24 -5.62 -24.56
N LEU A 25 -16.85 -5.39 -25.81
CA LEU A 25 -15.57 -5.86 -26.34
C LEU A 25 -14.40 -5.22 -25.60
N VAL A 26 -14.50 -3.92 -25.30
CA VAL A 26 -13.51 -3.21 -24.48
C VAL A 26 -13.47 -3.77 -23.07
N ALA A 27 -14.61 -3.98 -22.40
CA ALA A 27 -14.64 -4.56 -21.06
C ALA A 27 -14.05 -5.98 -21.01
N CYS A 28 -14.38 -6.84 -21.98
CA CYS A 28 -13.80 -8.18 -22.09
C CYS A 28 -12.29 -8.13 -22.35
N GLY A 29 -11.83 -7.21 -23.20
CA GLY A 29 -10.40 -6.97 -23.42
C GLY A 29 -9.67 -6.50 -22.16
N LEU A 30 -10.28 -5.57 -21.40
CA LEU A 30 -9.73 -5.05 -20.15
C LEU A 30 -9.69 -6.10 -19.03
N VAL A 31 -10.70 -6.99 -18.97
CA VAL A 31 -10.70 -8.12 -18.03
C VAL A 31 -9.64 -9.15 -18.42
N ALA A 32 -9.47 -9.43 -19.72
CA ALA A 32 -8.41 -10.32 -20.19
C ALA A 32 -7.01 -9.75 -19.89
N ASP A 33 -6.79 -8.45 -20.12
CA ASP A 33 -5.55 -7.75 -19.81
C ASP A 33 -5.25 -7.75 -18.29
N LEU A 34 -6.27 -7.48 -17.46
CA LEU A 34 -6.21 -7.59 -16.00
C LEU A 34 -5.77 -8.99 -15.54
N VAL A 35 -6.28 -10.05 -16.18
CA VAL A 35 -5.89 -11.44 -15.90
C VAL A 35 -4.45 -11.72 -16.35
N SER A 36 -4.02 -11.20 -17.49
CA SER A 36 -2.65 -11.35 -17.99
C SER A 36 -1.60 -10.67 -17.11
N VAL A 37 -1.90 -9.49 -16.55
CA VAL A 37 -0.99 -8.78 -15.62
C VAL A 37 -0.90 -9.50 -14.26
N ALA A 38 -2.00 -10.12 -13.80
CA ALA A 38 -2.04 -10.85 -12.54
C ALA A 38 -1.30 -12.21 -12.57
N ALA A 39 -0.97 -12.75 -13.75
CA ALA A 39 -0.35 -14.07 -13.91
C ALA A 39 1.16 -14.12 -13.58
N THR A 40 1.71 -13.11 -12.90
CA THR A 40 3.14 -13.01 -12.65
C THR A 40 3.56 -13.69 -11.35
N ARG A 41 4.82 -14.15 -11.28
CA ARG A 41 5.41 -14.87 -10.15
C ARG A 41 5.24 -14.13 -8.82
N PRO A 42 5.19 -14.83 -7.67
CA PRO A 42 5.16 -14.18 -6.36
C PRO A 42 6.35 -13.22 -6.23
N ALA A 43 6.06 -11.94 -6.01
CA ALA A 43 7.05 -10.96 -5.60
C ALA A 43 6.98 -10.80 -4.08
N TYR A 44 8.06 -10.34 -3.45
CA TYR A 44 7.99 -9.92 -2.06
C TYR A 44 7.22 -8.60 -1.96
N ALA A 45 6.80 -8.23 -0.76
CA ALA A 45 5.99 -7.02 -0.60
C ALA A 45 6.83 -5.75 -0.59
N HIS A 46 8.17 -5.82 -0.52
CA HIS A 46 9.08 -4.67 -0.50
C HIS A 46 10.45 -5.14 -1.00
N ALA A 47 11.00 -4.39 -1.95
CA ALA A 47 12.34 -4.65 -2.46
C ALA A 47 13.40 -4.34 -1.40
N TYR A 48 14.26 -5.30 -1.08
CA TYR A 48 15.48 -5.10 -0.30
C TYR A 48 16.69 -5.58 -1.09
N LEU A 49 17.83 -4.93 -0.85
CA LEU A 49 19.09 -5.21 -1.52
C LEU A 49 19.64 -6.55 -1.01
N GLN A 50 19.78 -7.52 -1.90
CA GLN A 50 20.37 -8.84 -1.61
C GLN A 50 21.88 -8.85 -1.82
N GLU A 51 22.33 -8.27 -2.93
CA GLU A 51 23.74 -8.28 -3.32
C GLU A 51 24.08 -6.93 -3.96
N SER A 52 25.30 -6.46 -3.73
CA SER A 52 25.86 -5.29 -4.39
C SER A 52 27.29 -5.55 -4.84
N SER A 53 27.68 -4.89 -5.92
CA SER A 53 29.08 -4.78 -6.34
C SER A 53 29.30 -3.35 -6.80
N PRO A 54 30.12 -2.55 -6.12
CA PRO A 54 30.88 -2.86 -4.89
C PRO A 54 29.98 -3.25 -3.70
N VAL A 55 30.54 -3.96 -2.73
CA VAL A 55 29.85 -4.27 -1.46
C VAL A 55 29.90 -3.04 -0.56
N ASP A 56 28.90 -2.86 0.31
CA ASP A 56 28.92 -1.80 1.32
C ASP A 56 30.20 -1.82 2.16
N GLY A 57 30.81 -0.64 2.34
CA GLY A 57 32.08 -0.42 3.02
C GLY A 57 33.33 -0.86 2.23
N GLN A 58 33.19 -1.42 1.02
CA GLN A 58 34.33 -1.95 0.26
C GLN A 58 35.32 -0.83 -0.10
N VAL A 59 36.61 -1.08 0.11
CA VAL A 59 37.71 -0.23 -0.38
C VAL A 59 38.29 -0.87 -1.65
N LEU A 60 38.31 -0.13 -2.75
CA LEU A 60 38.76 -0.58 -4.05
C LEU A 60 40.08 0.11 -4.42
N ASP A 61 41.03 -0.63 -4.98
CA ASP A 61 42.30 -0.05 -5.45
C ASP A 61 42.11 0.93 -6.62
N ARG A 62 41.05 0.73 -7.41
CA ARG A 62 40.74 1.52 -8.61
C ARG A 62 39.23 1.79 -8.71
N PRO A 63 38.83 2.89 -9.38
CA PRO A 63 37.42 3.16 -9.65
C PRO A 63 36.74 1.98 -10.36
N PRO A 64 35.57 1.51 -9.89
CA PRO A 64 34.81 0.48 -10.59
C PRO A 64 34.14 1.09 -11.83
N ALA A 65 34.06 0.33 -12.92
CA ALA A 65 33.42 0.80 -14.16
C ALA A 65 31.89 0.92 -14.01
N GLU A 66 31.30 0.14 -13.11
CA GLU A 66 29.86 0.12 -12.87
C GLU A 66 29.55 -0.30 -11.44
N VAL A 67 28.34 0.00 -11.01
CA VAL A 67 27.72 -0.55 -9.80
C VAL A 67 26.57 -1.46 -10.20
N ARG A 68 26.46 -2.60 -9.53
CA ARG A 68 25.34 -3.54 -9.67
C ARG A 68 24.61 -3.68 -8.35
N LEU A 69 23.27 -3.60 -8.40
CA LEU A 69 22.38 -3.76 -7.27
C LEU A 69 21.38 -4.87 -7.59
N ARG A 70 21.40 -5.97 -6.82
CA ARG A 70 20.43 -7.06 -6.96
C ARG A 70 19.46 -7.04 -5.81
N PHE A 71 18.18 -7.03 -6.15
CA PHE A 71 17.07 -7.06 -5.21
C PHE A 71 16.41 -8.45 -5.16
N ASN A 72 15.69 -8.70 -4.08
CA ASN A 72 14.88 -9.90 -3.85
C ASN A 72 13.67 -10.02 -4.79
N GLU A 73 13.27 -8.94 -5.46
CA GLU A 73 12.14 -8.89 -6.37
C GLU A 73 12.38 -7.94 -7.54
N ALA A 74 11.46 -7.92 -8.50
CA ALA A 74 11.51 -6.99 -9.61
C ALA A 74 11.30 -5.55 -9.11
N VAL A 75 12.10 -4.62 -9.62
CA VAL A 75 12.08 -3.21 -9.26
C VAL A 75 11.96 -2.37 -10.51
N SER A 76 11.36 -1.20 -10.41
CA SER A 76 11.30 -0.19 -11.45
C SER A 76 12.10 1.04 -11.02
N PHE A 77 12.87 1.61 -11.94
CA PHE A 77 13.69 2.78 -11.70
C PHE A 77 13.65 3.75 -12.89
N ASN A 78 13.90 5.02 -12.62
CA ASN A 78 14.08 6.06 -13.61
C ASN A 78 15.52 6.62 -13.55
N GLN A 79 15.84 7.61 -14.38
CA GLN A 79 17.18 8.19 -14.45
C GLN A 79 17.67 8.83 -13.13
N ARG A 80 16.76 9.23 -12.23
CA ARG A 80 17.07 9.85 -10.94
C ARG A 80 17.03 8.86 -9.76
N SER A 81 16.67 7.60 -10.02
CA SER A 81 16.49 6.57 -9.00
C SER A 81 17.79 6.10 -8.36
N ILE A 82 18.94 6.30 -8.99
CA ILE A 82 20.24 5.94 -8.41
C ILE A 82 21.15 7.15 -8.54
N GLN A 83 21.82 7.52 -7.45
CA GLN A 83 22.67 8.70 -7.34
C GLN A 83 23.98 8.33 -6.67
N LEU A 84 25.08 8.84 -7.21
CA LEU A 84 26.40 8.76 -6.60
C LEU A 84 26.74 10.12 -6.01
N LEU A 85 27.14 10.15 -4.75
CA LEU A 85 27.57 11.36 -4.04
C LEU A 85 29.02 11.20 -3.56
N ASP A 86 29.78 12.29 -3.59
CA ASP A 86 31.08 12.35 -2.93
C ASP A 86 30.96 12.71 -1.43
N VAL A 87 32.09 12.77 -0.72
CA VAL A 87 32.13 13.11 0.71
C VAL A 87 31.59 14.48 1.08
N THR A 88 31.46 15.40 0.11
CA THR A 88 30.88 16.73 0.33
C THR A 88 29.36 16.75 0.14
N GLY A 89 28.76 15.61 -0.24
CA GLY A 89 27.36 15.49 -0.61
C GLY A 89 27.08 15.97 -2.04
N LYS A 90 28.11 16.24 -2.85
CA LYS A 90 27.94 16.65 -4.24
C LYS A 90 27.59 15.43 -5.09
N LYS A 91 26.51 15.55 -5.87
CA LYS A 91 26.08 14.53 -6.84
C LYS A 91 27.06 14.47 -8.01
N LEU A 92 27.48 13.26 -8.35
CA LEU A 92 28.35 12.97 -9.47
C LEU A 92 27.53 12.45 -10.66
N ALA A 93 27.94 12.82 -11.87
CA ALA A 93 27.33 12.31 -13.09
C ALA A 93 27.61 10.81 -13.24
N ILE A 94 26.57 10.05 -13.54
CA ILE A 94 26.61 8.60 -13.76
C ILE A 94 25.80 8.24 -15.01
N GLY A 95 26.01 7.04 -15.54
CA GLY A 95 25.20 6.51 -16.64
C GLY A 95 23.74 6.27 -16.22
N ALA A 96 22.83 6.23 -17.20
CA ALA A 96 21.43 5.91 -16.92
C ALA A 96 21.30 4.47 -16.34
N PRO A 97 20.51 4.27 -15.27
CA PRO A 97 20.23 2.94 -14.74
C PRO A 97 19.62 2.02 -15.79
N SER A 98 20.07 0.77 -15.83
CA SER A 98 19.58 -0.26 -16.75
C SER A 98 19.47 -1.62 -16.07
N TYR A 99 18.67 -2.53 -16.62
CA TYR A 99 18.58 -3.90 -16.13
C TYR A 99 19.71 -4.77 -16.65
N VAL A 100 20.27 -5.63 -15.79
CA VAL A 100 21.27 -6.62 -16.19
C VAL A 100 20.60 -7.82 -16.83
N ASP A 101 21.03 -8.20 -18.03
CA ASP A 101 20.52 -9.37 -18.78
C ASP A 101 18.99 -9.40 -18.93
N GLY A 102 18.35 -8.22 -18.96
CA GLY A 102 16.89 -8.10 -18.99
C GLY A 102 16.18 -8.53 -17.70
N LYS A 103 16.91 -8.80 -16.61
CA LYS A 103 16.33 -9.19 -15.32
C LYS A 103 15.89 -7.96 -14.53
N ALA A 104 14.57 -7.84 -14.34
CA ALA A 104 13.96 -6.70 -13.66
C ALA A 104 14.34 -6.56 -12.17
N ASN A 105 15.08 -7.50 -11.57
CA ASN A 105 15.52 -7.44 -10.17
C ASN A 105 16.99 -7.02 -10.00
N THR A 106 17.72 -6.73 -11.09
CA THR A 106 19.13 -6.33 -11.02
C THR A 106 19.35 -5.04 -11.79
N ALA A 107 19.65 -3.96 -11.07
CA ALA A 107 20.02 -2.66 -11.64
C ALA A 107 21.53 -2.57 -11.87
N ARG A 108 21.93 -1.90 -12.95
CA ARG A 108 23.30 -1.53 -13.28
C ARG A 108 23.38 -0.05 -13.59
N VAL A 109 24.42 0.60 -13.08
CA VAL A 109 24.75 1.99 -13.35
C VAL A 109 26.23 2.10 -13.70
N SER A 110 26.55 2.71 -14.84
CA SER A 110 27.94 3.00 -15.22
C SER A 110 28.46 4.19 -14.43
N LEU A 111 29.71 4.09 -13.96
CA LEU A 111 30.38 5.17 -13.26
C LEU A 111 31.38 5.91 -14.18
N PRO A 112 31.76 7.15 -13.84
CA PRO A 112 32.88 7.83 -14.49
C PRO A 112 34.16 6.98 -14.45
N THR A 113 34.94 7.01 -15.52
CA THR A 113 36.22 6.30 -15.60
C THR A 113 37.28 6.85 -14.65
N SER A 114 37.11 8.09 -14.20
CA SER A 114 37.97 8.74 -13.20
C SER A 114 37.16 9.18 -11.99
N LEU A 115 37.31 8.46 -10.88
CA LEU A 115 36.90 8.89 -9.55
C LEU A 115 38.15 9.27 -8.77
N ALA A 116 38.10 10.38 -8.03
CA ALA A 116 39.17 10.74 -7.10
C ALA A 116 39.29 9.70 -5.98
N GLU A 117 40.45 9.65 -5.31
CA GLU A 117 40.55 8.88 -4.07
C GLU A 117 39.61 9.43 -3.01
N GLY A 118 38.93 8.54 -2.29
CA GLY A 118 38.00 8.89 -1.23
C GLY A 118 36.76 7.99 -1.19
N THR A 119 35.85 8.33 -0.29
CA THR A 119 34.59 7.63 -0.04
C THR A 119 33.45 8.24 -0.86
N TYR A 120 32.63 7.36 -1.40
CA TYR A 120 31.44 7.67 -2.18
C TYR A 120 30.22 7.02 -1.55
N VAL A 121 29.08 7.70 -1.63
CA VAL A 121 27.78 7.18 -1.21
C VAL A 121 26.96 6.90 -2.45
N LEU A 122 26.50 5.67 -2.59
CA LEU A 122 25.51 5.29 -3.58
C LEU A 122 24.15 5.25 -2.88
N ALA A 123 23.27 6.18 -3.26
CA ALA A 123 21.89 6.22 -2.79
C ALA A 123 20.95 5.78 -3.91
N TRP A 124 19.87 5.10 -3.55
CA TRP A 124 18.81 4.72 -4.47
C TRP A 124 17.42 4.98 -3.92
N ARG A 125 16.50 5.24 -4.83
CA ARG A 125 15.06 5.37 -4.61
C ARG A 125 14.33 4.71 -5.78
N ILE A 126 13.80 3.53 -5.53
CA ILE A 126 13.25 2.62 -6.55
C ILE A 126 11.82 2.22 -6.20
N THR A 127 11.06 1.77 -7.19
CA THR A 127 9.70 1.26 -6.99
C THR A 127 9.72 -0.27 -6.98
N SER A 128 9.25 -0.87 -5.89
CA SER A 128 9.09 -2.31 -5.71
C SER A 128 7.93 -2.87 -6.56
N ALA A 129 7.80 -4.19 -6.69
CA ALA A 129 6.78 -4.79 -7.55
C ALA A 129 5.34 -4.52 -7.06
N ASP A 130 5.19 -4.22 -5.77
CA ASP A 130 3.96 -3.82 -5.10
C ASP A 130 3.66 -2.30 -5.20
N SER A 131 4.43 -1.57 -6.00
CA SER A 131 4.32 -0.12 -6.25
C SER A 131 4.79 0.83 -5.14
N HIS A 132 5.34 0.31 -4.04
CA HIS A 132 5.93 1.16 -3.01
C HIS A 132 7.32 1.64 -3.38
N VAL A 133 7.63 2.87 -2.98
CA VAL A 133 8.95 3.45 -3.17
C VAL A 133 9.83 3.03 -2.00
N VAL A 134 10.91 2.31 -2.29
CA VAL A 134 11.93 1.92 -1.32
C VAL A 134 13.19 2.72 -1.58
N SER A 135 13.77 3.26 -0.50
CA SER A 135 15.02 3.99 -0.54
C SER A 135 16.09 3.26 0.25
N GLY A 136 17.34 3.43 -0.13
CA GLY A 136 18.49 2.91 0.60
C GLY A 136 19.77 3.57 0.15
N ALA A 137 20.83 3.38 0.91
CA ALA A 137 22.15 3.86 0.56
C ALA A 137 23.22 2.92 1.11
N PHE A 138 24.37 2.90 0.45
CA PHE A 138 25.57 2.27 0.95
C PHE A 138 26.79 3.08 0.55
N SER A 139 27.94 2.84 1.17
CA SER A 139 29.19 3.55 0.85
C SER A 139 30.27 2.61 0.31
N PHE A 140 31.15 3.12 -0.55
CA PHE A 140 32.39 2.43 -0.93
C PHE A 140 33.52 3.44 -1.08
N SER A 141 34.77 3.01 -1.05
CA SER A 141 35.93 3.90 -1.18
C SER A 141 36.83 3.50 -2.33
N VAL A 142 37.47 4.48 -2.96
CA VAL A 142 38.52 4.27 -3.97
C VAL A 142 39.86 4.74 -3.38
N GLY A 143 40.87 3.86 -3.40
CA GLY A 143 42.19 4.08 -2.82
C GLY A 143 42.18 4.04 -1.29
N ARG A 144 41.58 5.05 -0.65
CA ARG A 144 41.52 5.17 0.81
C ARG A 144 40.20 5.76 1.30
N PRO A 145 39.66 5.29 2.44
CA PRO A 145 38.49 5.90 3.06
C PRO A 145 38.73 7.36 3.46
N SER A 146 37.67 8.16 3.39
CA SER A 146 37.64 9.55 3.84
C SER A 146 36.37 9.81 4.65
N THR A 147 36.43 10.75 5.59
CA THR A 147 35.29 11.11 6.43
C THR A 147 34.22 11.88 5.63
N LEU A 148 32.96 11.47 5.76
CA LEU A 148 31.81 12.20 5.22
C LEU A 148 31.69 13.55 5.94
N ALA A 149 31.57 14.65 5.17
CA ALA A 149 31.55 16.00 5.72
C ALA A 149 30.24 16.35 6.45
N ALA A 150 29.13 15.70 6.07
CA ALA A 150 27.82 15.80 6.72
C ALA A 150 26.86 14.70 6.19
N PRO A 151 25.77 14.38 6.91
CA PRO A 151 24.66 13.61 6.35
C PRO A 151 24.09 14.31 5.11
N VAL A 152 23.87 13.55 4.03
CA VAL A 152 23.17 14.06 2.84
C VAL A 152 21.70 14.25 3.19
N GLU A 153 21.24 15.48 3.25
CA GLU A 153 19.83 15.80 3.50
C GLU A 153 19.01 15.56 2.21
N GLU A 154 18.02 14.68 2.28
CA GLU A 154 17.09 14.45 1.17
C GLU A 154 16.08 15.62 1.10
N ASP A 155 16.22 16.48 0.09
CA ASP A 155 15.26 17.55 -0.22
C ASP A 155 14.00 17.00 -0.91
N VAL A 156 13.26 16.12 -0.20
CA VAL A 156 12.02 15.52 -0.68
C VAL A 156 10.84 16.34 -0.18
N SER A 157 10.03 16.86 -1.10
CA SER A 157 8.88 17.68 -0.75
C SER A 157 7.84 16.88 0.06
N PRO A 158 7.46 17.33 1.28
CA PRO A 158 6.44 16.66 2.09
C PRO A 158 5.04 16.74 1.47
N ALA A 159 4.85 17.62 0.48
CA ALA A 159 3.58 17.77 -0.22
C ALA A 159 3.26 16.56 -1.11
N VAL A 160 4.26 15.87 -1.66
CA VAL A 160 4.07 14.76 -2.60
C VAL A 160 3.32 13.58 -1.95
N PRO A 161 3.75 13.04 -0.79
CA PRO A 161 3.00 11.99 -0.09
C PRO A 161 1.57 12.41 0.30
N VAL A 162 1.38 13.68 0.70
CA VAL A 162 0.07 14.21 1.10
C VAL A 162 -0.88 14.24 -0.10
N VAL A 163 -0.43 14.74 -1.26
CA VAL A 163 -1.26 14.78 -2.47
C VAL A 163 -1.59 13.38 -2.98
N ASP A 164 -0.65 12.42 -2.90
CA ASP A 164 -0.92 11.01 -3.20
C ASP A 164 -2.03 10.45 -2.28
N ALA A 165 -1.90 10.65 -0.95
CA ALA A 165 -2.90 10.20 0.01
C ALA A 165 -4.29 10.83 -0.23
N VAL A 166 -4.35 12.12 -0.56
CA VAL A 166 -5.61 12.81 -0.93
C VAL A 166 -6.18 12.24 -2.22
N GLY A 167 -5.36 12.00 -3.24
CA GLY A 167 -5.77 11.36 -4.49
C GLY A 167 -6.38 9.98 -4.27
N ARG A 168 -5.77 9.16 -3.39
CA ARG A 168 -6.28 7.84 -3.00
C ARG A 168 -7.60 7.93 -2.23
N ALA A 169 -7.70 8.84 -1.25
CA ALA A 169 -8.94 9.06 -0.51
C ALA A 169 -10.08 9.47 -1.44
N LEU A 170 -9.81 10.36 -2.40
CA LEU A 170 -10.74 10.78 -3.43
C LEU A 170 -11.15 9.61 -4.34
N ALA A 171 -10.20 8.76 -4.73
CA ALA A 171 -10.48 7.57 -5.53
C ALA A 171 -11.34 6.54 -4.77
N PHE A 172 -11.07 6.27 -3.50
CA PHE A 172 -11.89 5.35 -2.70
C PHE A 172 -13.30 5.88 -2.45
N LEU A 173 -13.44 7.18 -2.17
CA LEU A 173 -14.76 7.81 -2.04
C LEU A 173 -15.51 7.80 -3.37
N GLY A 174 -14.81 8.12 -4.47
CA GLY A 174 -15.35 8.05 -5.82
C GLY A 174 -15.82 6.64 -6.19
N LEU A 175 -15.05 5.60 -5.84
CA LEU A 175 -15.44 4.20 -5.99
C LEU A 175 -16.73 3.87 -5.24
N ALA A 176 -16.82 4.30 -3.96
CA ALA A 176 -18.01 4.10 -3.16
C ALA A 176 -19.23 4.75 -3.81
N LEU A 177 -19.13 6.01 -4.21
CA LEU A 177 -20.24 6.71 -4.86
C LEU A 177 -20.59 6.12 -6.23
N ALA A 178 -19.61 5.82 -7.08
CA ALA A 178 -19.86 5.27 -8.42
C ALA A 178 -20.56 3.90 -8.35
N LEU A 179 -20.08 2.99 -7.49
CA LEU A 179 -20.62 1.64 -7.39
C LEU A 179 -21.83 1.56 -6.45
N GLY A 180 -21.69 2.02 -5.21
CA GLY A 180 -22.72 1.89 -4.18
C GLY A 180 -23.91 2.82 -4.40
N ALA A 181 -23.67 4.11 -4.67
CA ALA A 181 -24.78 5.01 -5.02
C ALA A 181 -25.36 4.65 -6.39
N GLY A 182 -24.52 4.20 -7.33
CA GLY A 182 -24.94 3.71 -8.65
C GLY A 182 -25.91 2.53 -8.55
N LEU A 183 -25.54 1.48 -7.79
CA LEU A 183 -26.40 0.33 -7.52
C LEU A 183 -27.68 0.76 -6.80
N PHE A 184 -27.58 1.64 -5.80
CA PHE A 184 -28.74 2.12 -5.07
C PHE A 184 -29.74 2.83 -6.00
N VAL A 185 -29.28 3.78 -6.80
CA VAL A 185 -30.10 4.60 -7.70
C VAL A 185 -30.61 3.81 -8.90
N ALA A 186 -29.77 2.95 -9.50
CA ALA A 186 -30.10 2.24 -10.73
C ALA A 186 -30.78 0.89 -10.52
N VAL A 187 -30.72 0.30 -9.33
CA VAL A 187 -31.24 -1.07 -9.07
C VAL A 187 -32.14 -1.11 -7.84
N LEU A 188 -31.67 -0.65 -6.69
CA LEU A 188 -32.42 -0.81 -5.43
C LEU A 188 -33.62 0.13 -5.33
N TRP A 189 -33.51 1.32 -5.91
CA TRP A 189 -34.54 2.36 -5.95
C TRP A 189 -34.94 2.69 -7.39
N PRO A 190 -35.87 1.95 -8.02
CA PRO A 190 -36.25 2.16 -9.43
C PRO A 190 -36.69 3.59 -9.78
N ALA A 191 -37.39 4.27 -8.86
CA ALA A 191 -37.79 5.67 -9.02
C ALA A 191 -36.60 6.65 -8.92
N GLY A 192 -35.48 6.21 -8.34
CA GLY A 192 -34.23 6.96 -8.26
C GLY A 192 -33.58 7.22 -9.62
N ARG A 193 -33.87 6.40 -10.64
CA ARG A 193 -33.34 6.61 -12.00
C ARG A 193 -33.70 7.98 -12.59
N ASP A 194 -34.85 8.52 -12.20
CA ASP A 194 -35.29 9.85 -12.62
C ASP A 194 -34.91 10.95 -11.61
N ASP A 195 -34.33 10.58 -10.46
CA ASP A 195 -33.92 11.54 -9.44
C ASP A 195 -32.60 12.24 -9.81
N ARG A 196 -32.69 13.55 -10.06
CA ARG A 196 -31.53 14.38 -10.43
C ARG A 196 -30.42 14.37 -9.37
N ARG A 197 -30.76 14.28 -8.07
CA ARG A 197 -29.78 14.32 -6.99
C ARG A 197 -29.04 12.99 -6.88
N GLY A 198 -29.77 11.87 -6.89
CA GLY A 198 -29.20 10.53 -6.94
C GLY A 198 -28.24 10.39 -8.12
N ARG A 199 -28.65 10.81 -9.32
CA ARG A 199 -27.77 10.85 -10.50
C ARG A 199 -26.56 11.76 -10.31
N GLY A 200 -26.76 12.95 -9.74
CA GLY A 200 -25.68 13.89 -9.45
C GLY A 200 -24.62 13.30 -8.50
N ILE A 201 -25.04 12.57 -7.47
CA ILE A 201 -24.14 11.87 -6.54
C ILE A 201 -23.32 10.81 -7.29
N VAL A 202 -23.97 10.00 -8.12
CA VAL A 202 -23.26 8.97 -8.89
C VAL A 202 -22.24 9.59 -9.85
N TRP A 203 -22.60 10.65 -10.57
CA TRP A 203 -21.67 11.37 -11.45
C TRP A 203 -20.54 12.06 -10.69
N SER A 204 -20.80 12.60 -9.51
CA SER A 204 -19.73 13.10 -8.62
C SER A 204 -18.78 11.99 -8.19
N GLY A 205 -19.29 10.76 -8.02
CA GLY A 205 -18.50 9.56 -7.76
C GLY A 205 -17.58 9.19 -8.92
N PHE A 206 -18.12 9.14 -10.14
CA PHE A 206 -17.31 8.93 -11.34
C PHE A 206 -16.24 10.02 -11.51
N ALA A 207 -16.60 11.29 -11.33
CA ALA A 207 -15.66 12.41 -11.42
C ALA A 207 -14.56 12.33 -10.36
N ALA A 208 -14.91 12.05 -9.09
CA ALA A 208 -13.96 11.88 -8.00
C ALA A 208 -13.03 10.69 -8.24
N LEU A 209 -13.57 9.55 -8.70
CA LEU A 209 -12.77 8.37 -8.99
C LEU A 209 -11.76 8.62 -10.13
N THR A 210 -12.20 9.28 -11.21
CA THR A 210 -11.33 9.68 -12.31
C THR A 210 -10.27 10.67 -11.82
N ALA A 211 -10.66 11.74 -11.14
CA ALA A 211 -9.74 12.77 -10.66
C ALA A 211 -8.70 12.19 -9.68
N GLY A 212 -9.12 11.39 -8.71
CA GLY A 212 -8.23 10.73 -7.76
C GLY A 212 -7.26 9.77 -8.44
N THR A 213 -7.74 8.99 -9.42
CA THR A 213 -6.89 8.08 -10.21
C THR A 213 -5.85 8.85 -11.03
N VAL A 214 -6.24 9.96 -11.66
CA VAL A 214 -5.31 10.83 -12.41
C VAL A 214 -4.28 11.49 -11.49
N VAL A 215 -4.70 11.99 -10.32
CA VAL A 215 -3.77 12.57 -9.33
C VAL A 215 -2.71 11.55 -8.91
N VAL A 216 -3.13 10.34 -8.53
CA VAL A 216 -2.20 9.27 -8.14
C VAL A 216 -1.26 8.89 -9.29
N LEU A 217 -1.77 8.79 -10.51
CA LEU A 217 -0.96 8.50 -11.70
C LEU A 217 0.12 9.56 -11.94
N LEU A 218 -0.24 10.84 -11.84
CA LEU A 218 0.69 11.95 -12.09
C LEU A 218 1.73 12.09 -10.97
N VAL A 219 1.34 11.87 -9.72
CA VAL A 219 2.18 12.07 -8.52
C VAL A 219 3.17 10.92 -8.31
N GLN A 220 2.88 9.71 -8.82
CA GLN A 220 3.75 8.55 -8.65
C GLN A 220 5.18 8.77 -9.17
N GLY A 221 5.35 9.41 -10.33
CA GLY A 221 6.67 9.68 -10.91
C GLY A 221 7.54 10.56 -10.00
N PRO A 222 7.06 11.75 -9.61
CA PRO A 222 7.73 12.60 -8.63
C PRO A 222 7.99 11.93 -7.28
N TYR A 223 7.05 11.11 -6.82
CA TYR A 223 7.18 10.35 -5.58
C TYR A 223 8.29 9.31 -5.64
N ALA A 224 8.39 8.58 -6.76
CA ALA A 224 9.47 7.63 -7.02
C ALA A 224 10.82 8.30 -7.26
N ALA A 225 10.84 9.48 -7.87
CA ALA A 225 12.08 10.23 -8.12
C ALA A 225 12.57 11.08 -6.94
N GLY A 226 11.77 11.23 -5.87
CA GLY A 226 12.11 12.08 -4.72
C GLY A 226 12.16 13.57 -5.10
N THR A 227 11.29 14.01 -6.00
CA THR A 227 11.23 15.40 -6.49
C THR A 227 10.02 16.13 -5.92
N SER A 228 9.89 17.44 -6.18
CA SER A 228 8.73 18.22 -5.77
C SER A 228 7.51 17.99 -6.68
N LEU A 229 6.36 18.57 -6.31
CA LEU A 229 5.12 18.48 -7.09
C LEU A 229 5.25 19.03 -8.52
N THR A 230 6.23 19.87 -8.84
CA THR A 230 6.43 20.35 -10.22
C THR A 230 6.87 19.23 -11.16
N GLY A 231 7.39 18.12 -10.63
CA GLY A 231 7.75 16.94 -11.41
C GLY A 231 6.56 16.29 -12.14
N VAL A 232 5.31 16.60 -11.80
CA VAL A 232 4.13 16.08 -12.53
C VAL A 232 4.08 16.56 -13.98
N PHE A 233 4.79 17.63 -14.30
CA PHE A 233 4.92 18.18 -15.66
C PHE A 233 6.11 17.60 -16.42
N ASP A 234 6.90 16.72 -15.81
CA ASP A 234 8.03 16.04 -16.45
C ASP A 234 7.52 14.84 -17.27
N PRO A 235 7.59 14.88 -18.61
CA PRO A 235 7.09 13.80 -19.45
C PRO A 235 7.89 12.50 -19.29
N GLU A 236 9.15 12.56 -18.87
CA GLU A 236 9.97 11.36 -18.63
C GLU A 236 9.48 10.63 -17.38
N LEU A 237 9.15 11.35 -16.31
CA LEU A 237 8.59 10.75 -15.09
C LEU A 237 7.21 10.15 -15.31
N LEU A 238 6.37 10.82 -16.12
CA LEU A 238 5.07 10.28 -16.51
C LEU A 238 5.21 9.05 -17.39
N GLY A 239 6.09 9.08 -18.39
CA GLY A 239 6.40 7.94 -19.26
C GLY A 239 6.92 6.74 -18.47
N ALA A 240 7.85 6.99 -17.54
CA ALA A 240 8.35 5.97 -16.62
C ALA A 240 7.20 5.35 -15.81
N THR A 241 6.31 6.18 -15.25
CA THR A 241 5.15 5.68 -14.48
C THR A 241 4.22 4.83 -15.34
N LEU A 242 3.87 5.29 -16.54
CA LEU A 242 2.98 4.57 -17.47
C LEU A 242 3.55 3.23 -17.93
N SER A 243 4.87 3.11 -18.00
CA SER A 243 5.54 1.84 -18.34
C SER A 243 5.53 0.79 -17.21
N THR A 244 5.18 1.21 -15.99
CA THR A 244 5.08 0.29 -14.85
C THR A 244 3.72 -0.43 -14.83
N ARG A 245 3.67 -1.57 -14.12
CA ARG A 245 2.41 -2.27 -13.83
C ARG A 245 1.41 -1.38 -13.08
N PHE A 246 1.91 -0.52 -12.20
CA PHE A 246 1.10 0.46 -11.49
C PHE A 246 0.40 1.42 -12.45
N GLY A 247 1.16 1.98 -13.41
CA GLY A 247 0.62 2.85 -14.47
C GLY A 247 -0.41 2.14 -15.35
N HIS A 248 -0.14 0.88 -15.74
CA HIS A 248 -1.11 0.06 -16.48
C HIS A 248 -2.39 -0.18 -15.67
N ALA A 249 -2.29 -0.52 -14.39
CA ALA A 249 -3.45 -0.75 -13.52
C ALA A 249 -4.34 0.50 -13.38
N LEU A 250 -3.75 1.68 -13.23
CA LEU A 250 -4.48 2.95 -13.20
C LEU A 250 -5.09 3.30 -14.56
N SER A 251 -4.40 2.99 -15.66
CA SER A 251 -4.91 3.20 -17.02
C SER A 251 -6.13 2.31 -17.30
N VAL A 252 -6.04 1.02 -16.97
CA VAL A 252 -7.16 0.06 -17.04
C VAL A 252 -8.31 0.54 -16.16
N ARG A 253 -8.04 1.04 -14.94
CA ARG A 253 -9.06 1.62 -14.07
C ARG A 253 -9.80 2.76 -14.75
N LEU A 254 -9.12 3.71 -15.38
CA LEU A 254 -9.76 4.82 -16.09
C LEU A 254 -10.68 4.34 -17.22
N LEU A 255 -10.26 3.30 -17.96
CA LEU A 255 -11.08 2.71 -19.03
C LEU A 255 -12.32 1.99 -18.48
N ILE A 256 -12.19 1.22 -17.40
CA ILE A 256 -13.32 0.57 -16.72
C ILE A 256 -14.30 1.61 -16.16
N VAL A 257 -13.79 2.70 -15.57
CA VAL A 257 -14.58 3.81 -15.04
C VAL A 257 -15.37 4.50 -16.14
N LEU A 258 -14.76 4.74 -17.29
CA LEU A 258 -15.44 5.27 -18.47
C LEU A 258 -16.55 4.32 -18.95
N ALA A 259 -16.25 3.03 -19.09
CA ALA A 259 -17.23 2.02 -19.50
C ALA A 259 -18.42 1.93 -18.53
N LEU A 260 -18.16 1.97 -17.22
CA LEU A 260 -19.20 2.01 -16.18
C LEU A 260 -20.03 3.29 -16.24
N GLY A 261 -19.40 4.45 -16.45
CA GLY A 261 -20.09 5.72 -16.60
C GLY A 261 -21.05 5.70 -17.80
N VAL A 262 -20.62 5.12 -18.92
CA VAL A 262 -21.46 4.92 -20.12
C VAL A 262 -22.61 3.96 -19.81
N ALA A 263 -22.35 2.83 -19.16
CA ALA A 263 -23.38 1.86 -18.78
C ALA A 263 -24.43 2.48 -17.83
N PHE A 264 -23.98 3.24 -16.82
CA PHE A 264 -24.86 3.97 -15.92
C PHE A 264 -25.68 5.02 -16.67
N TRP A 265 -25.06 5.80 -17.55
CA TRP A 265 -25.75 6.79 -18.37
C TRP A 265 -26.88 6.17 -19.20
N ILE A 266 -26.64 5.00 -19.80
CA ILE A 266 -27.66 4.23 -20.55
C ILE A 266 -28.78 3.77 -19.60
N ALA A 267 -28.44 3.24 -18.42
CA ALA A 267 -29.40 2.71 -17.46
C ALA A 267 -30.33 3.76 -16.84
N VAL A 268 -29.90 5.03 -16.74
CA VAL A 268 -30.69 6.13 -16.15
C VAL A 268 -31.29 7.08 -17.18
N ARG A 269 -31.33 6.69 -18.46
CA ARG A 269 -32.02 7.50 -19.47
C ARG A 269 -33.53 7.46 -19.23
N PRO A 270 -34.22 8.62 -19.30
CA PRO A 270 -35.66 8.64 -19.22
C PRO A 270 -36.23 7.81 -20.37
N SER A 271 -37.14 6.89 -20.05
CA SER A 271 -37.85 6.05 -21.01
C SER A 271 -38.91 6.88 -21.75
N SER A 272 -38.47 7.90 -22.49
CA SER A 272 -39.34 8.74 -23.30
C SER A 272 -39.53 8.12 -24.68
N SER A 273 -40.11 6.92 -24.73
CA SER A 273 -40.77 6.39 -25.92
C SER A 273 -41.61 5.18 -25.57
N LEU A 274 -42.92 5.38 -25.46
CA LEU A 274 -43.93 4.33 -25.50
C LEU A 274 -43.94 3.55 -26.85
N ALA A 275 -43.04 3.87 -27.79
CA ALA A 275 -42.90 3.16 -29.06
C ALA A 275 -41.87 2.00 -29.04
N ASP A 276 -41.13 1.79 -27.94
CA ASP A 276 -40.04 0.77 -27.88
C ASP A 276 -40.51 -0.60 -27.33
N VAL A 277 -41.82 -0.80 -27.17
CA VAL A 277 -42.41 -1.99 -26.51
C VAL A 277 -42.45 -3.23 -27.41
N ARG A 278 -41.97 -3.19 -28.66
CA ARG A 278 -42.23 -4.29 -29.61
C ARG A 278 -41.08 -4.79 -30.49
N THR A 279 -39.82 -4.56 -30.10
CA THR A 279 -38.70 -5.27 -30.72
C THR A 279 -37.89 -6.03 -29.67
N ASP A 280 -37.82 -7.36 -29.80
CA ASP A 280 -37.00 -8.24 -28.96
C ASP A 280 -35.52 -7.80 -28.87
N GLY A 281 -35.03 -7.05 -29.87
CA GLY A 281 -33.70 -6.46 -29.91
C GLY A 281 -33.41 -5.37 -28.87
N ALA A 282 -34.43 -4.64 -28.38
CA ALA A 282 -34.22 -3.60 -27.37
C ALA A 282 -34.04 -4.20 -25.96
N ARG A 283 -34.80 -5.25 -25.64
CA ARG A 283 -34.67 -6.03 -24.39
C ARG A 283 -33.33 -6.75 -24.27
N THR A 284 -32.83 -7.34 -25.36
CA THR A 284 -31.52 -7.99 -25.38
C THR A 284 -30.37 -7.00 -25.23
N SER A 285 -30.48 -5.79 -25.81
CA SER A 285 -29.48 -4.72 -25.65
C SER A 285 -29.39 -4.14 -24.22
N GLY A 286 -30.53 -4.05 -23.52
CA GLY A 286 -30.60 -3.61 -22.13
C GLY A 286 -30.02 -4.65 -21.15
N ALA A 287 -30.33 -5.92 -21.35
CA ALA A 287 -29.75 -7.03 -20.57
C ALA A 287 -28.23 -7.14 -20.79
N GLY A 288 -27.75 -6.99 -22.03
CA GLY A 288 -26.32 -6.96 -22.35
C GLY A 288 -25.58 -5.81 -21.67
N THR A 289 -26.13 -4.59 -21.73
CA THR A 289 -25.54 -3.41 -21.08
C THR A 289 -25.49 -3.55 -19.55
N ALA A 290 -26.54 -4.11 -18.95
CA ALA A 290 -26.58 -4.38 -17.50
C ALA A 290 -25.55 -5.45 -17.09
N GLY A 291 -25.42 -6.53 -17.87
CA GLY A 291 -24.40 -7.56 -17.65
C GLY A 291 -22.97 -7.01 -17.72
N VAL A 292 -22.69 -6.15 -18.70
CA VAL A 292 -21.38 -5.49 -18.85
C VAL A 292 -21.11 -4.51 -17.72
N GLY A 293 -22.12 -3.73 -17.33
CA GLY A 293 -22.02 -2.84 -16.17
C GLY A 293 -21.71 -3.62 -14.89
N ALA A 294 -22.38 -4.76 -14.65
CA ALA A 294 -22.10 -5.62 -13.51
C ALA A 294 -20.68 -6.22 -13.56
N ALA A 295 -20.25 -6.71 -14.72
CA ALA A 295 -18.89 -7.24 -14.90
C ALA A 295 -17.82 -6.17 -14.64
N CYS A 296 -17.99 -4.96 -15.19
CA CYS A 296 -17.08 -3.85 -14.93
C CYS A 296 -17.08 -3.41 -13.46
N ALA A 297 -18.23 -3.43 -12.79
CA ALA A 297 -18.36 -3.08 -11.37
C ALA A 297 -17.61 -4.08 -10.49
N VAL A 298 -17.63 -5.37 -10.85
CA VAL A 298 -16.86 -6.42 -10.18
C VAL A 298 -15.38 -6.33 -10.51
N ALA A 299 -15.01 -6.03 -11.75
CA ALA A 299 -13.61 -5.92 -12.19
C ALA A 299 -12.89 -4.68 -11.60
N LEU A 300 -13.61 -3.58 -11.37
CA LEU A 300 -13.03 -2.32 -10.94
C LEU A 300 -12.22 -2.43 -9.62
N PRO A 301 -12.69 -3.07 -8.53
CA PRO A 301 -11.89 -3.32 -7.33
C PRO A 301 -10.58 -4.08 -7.56
N PHE A 302 -10.54 -5.02 -8.52
CA PHE A 302 -9.33 -5.78 -8.82
C PHE A 302 -8.19 -4.91 -9.36
N THR A 303 -8.51 -3.75 -9.94
CA THR A 303 -7.47 -2.79 -10.39
C THR A 303 -6.65 -2.22 -9.24
N TRP A 304 -7.10 -2.27 -7.99
CA TRP A 304 -6.25 -1.95 -6.83
C TRP A 304 -5.29 -3.09 -6.51
N THR A 305 -5.74 -4.34 -6.62
CA THR A 305 -4.91 -5.51 -6.26
C THR A 305 -3.72 -5.71 -7.18
N LEU A 306 -3.79 -5.24 -8.43
CA LEU A 306 -2.67 -5.21 -9.39
C LEU A 306 -1.46 -4.39 -8.93
N ALA A 307 -1.67 -3.53 -7.94
CA ALA A 307 -0.80 -2.44 -7.55
C ALA A 307 -0.69 -2.34 -6.01
N ASP A 308 -0.96 -3.45 -5.30
CA ASP A 308 -1.02 -3.49 -3.84
C ASP A 308 -0.40 -4.79 -3.31
N HIS A 309 -0.10 -4.81 -2.01
CA HIS A 309 0.43 -5.96 -1.28
C HIS A 309 -0.39 -7.24 -1.40
N ALA A 310 -1.66 -7.16 -1.83
CA ALA A 310 -2.48 -8.34 -2.12
C ALA A 310 -1.86 -9.28 -3.18
N GLN A 311 -1.08 -8.75 -4.14
CA GLN A 311 -0.41 -9.55 -5.18
C GLN A 311 1.02 -9.98 -4.87
N THR A 312 1.53 -9.64 -3.69
CA THR A 312 2.90 -9.94 -3.27
C THR A 312 2.93 -10.73 -1.97
N GLY A 313 3.90 -11.63 -1.81
CA GLY A 313 4.13 -12.46 -0.62
C GLY A 313 3.36 -13.77 -0.64
N GLU A 314 3.11 -14.34 0.54
CA GLU A 314 2.38 -15.60 0.67
C GLU A 314 0.86 -15.41 0.46
N GLN A 315 0.22 -16.48 -0.01
CA GLN A 315 -1.25 -16.60 -0.17
C GLN A 315 -1.89 -15.56 -1.09
N THR A 316 -1.20 -15.13 -2.15
CA THR A 316 -1.74 -14.17 -3.15
C THR A 316 -3.08 -14.62 -3.74
N TRP A 317 -3.26 -15.93 -3.95
CA TRP A 317 -4.51 -16.53 -4.44
C TRP A 317 -5.74 -16.20 -3.56
N LEU A 318 -5.55 -15.96 -2.26
CA LEU A 318 -6.61 -15.57 -1.33
C LEU A 318 -6.61 -14.07 -1.04
N ALA A 319 -5.44 -13.44 -0.97
CA ALA A 319 -5.30 -12.02 -0.67
C ALA A 319 -5.89 -11.11 -1.75
N VAL A 320 -5.72 -11.46 -3.03
CA VAL A 320 -6.33 -10.74 -4.15
C VAL A 320 -7.85 -10.73 -4.07
N PRO A 321 -8.56 -11.88 -4.06
CA PRO A 321 -10.02 -11.86 -3.97
C PRO A 321 -10.50 -11.28 -2.64
N ALA A 322 -9.83 -11.51 -1.51
CA ALA A 322 -10.21 -10.92 -0.23
C ALA A 322 -10.17 -9.39 -0.25
N THR A 323 -9.12 -8.80 -0.82
CA THR A 323 -8.98 -7.34 -0.95
C THR A 323 -10.02 -6.75 -1.91
N SER A 324 -10.23 -7.37 -3.06
CA SER A 324 -11.26 -6.97 -4.02
C SER A 324 -12.67 -7.03 -3.41
N LEU A 325 -12.99 -8.10 -2.69
CA LEU A 325 -14.26 -8.25 -1.99
C LEU A 325 -14.43 -7.23 -0.86
N HIS A 326 -13.37 -6.94 -0.10
CA HIS A 326 -13.39 -5.91 0.94
C HIS A 326 -13.71 -4.54 0.35
N LEU A 327 -13.02 -4.16 -0.74
CA LEU A 327 -13.24 -2.88 -1.43
C LEU A 327 -14.63 -2.80 -2.06
N LEU A 328 -15.11 -3.87 -2.70
CA LEU A 328 -16.45 -3.93 -3.28
C LEU A 328 -17.52 -3.78 -2.19
N ALA A 329 -17.41 -4.56 -1.11
CA ALA A 329 -18.36 -4.52 -0.01
C ALA A 329 -18.37 -3.13 0.66
N MET A 330 -17.20 -2.53 0.87
CA MET A 330 -17.08 -1.15 1.37
C MET A 330 -17.75 -0.16 0.43
N ALA A 331 -17.48 -0.24 -0.87
CA ALA A 331 -18.03 0.67 -1.87
C ALA A 331 -19.56 0.59 -1.93
N LEU A 332 -20.11 -0.62 -1.99
CA LEU A 332 -21.55 -0.87 -2.03
C LEU A 332 -22.26 -0.35 -0.77
N TRP A 333 -21.69 -0.62 0.40
CA TRP A 333 -22.25 -0.19 1.68
C TRP A 333 -22.17 1.33 1.85
N LEU A 334 -20.96 1.92 1.80
CA LEU A 334 -20.76 3.34 2.08
C LEU A 334 -21.43 4.22 1.02
N GLY A 335 -21.30 3.87 -0.25
CA GLY A 335 -21.93 4.61 -1.35
C GLY A 335 -23.45 4.59 -1.29
N GLY A 336 -24.03 3.41 -1.03
CA GLY A 336 -25.48 3.28 -0.86
C GLY A 336 -25.97 4.01 0.38
N LEU A 337 -25.18 4.02 1.47
CA LEU A 337 -25.50 4.79 2.68
C LEU A 337 -25.48 6.29 2.40
N ILE A 338 -24.50 6.81 1.66
CA ILE A 338 -24.44 8.22 1.27
C ILE A 338 -25.62 8.59 0.37
N ALA A 339 -25.98 7.73 -0.60
CA ALA A 339 -27.13 7.94 -1.46
C ALA A 339 -28.44 8.00 -0.66
N LEU A 340 -28.64 7.02 0.25
CA LEU A 340 -29.78 6.97 1.16
C LEU A 340 -29.80 8.22 2.06
N ALA A 341 -28.67 8.56 2.65
CA ALA A 341 -28.50 9.74 3.51
C ALA A 341 -28.87 11.02 2.77
N ALA A 342 -28.35 11.23 1.56
CA ALA A 342 -28.67 12.42 0.77
C ALA A 342 -30.16 12.51 0.40
N CYS A 343 -30.81 11.36 0.13
CA CYS A 343 -32.24 11.31 -0.16
C CYS A 343 -33.11 11.55 1.08
N VAL A 344 -32.67 11.10 2.27
CA VAL A 344 -33.42 11.17 3.54
C VAL A 344 -33.15 12.47 4.32
N LEU A 345 -31.92 12.99 4.28
CA LEU A 345 -31.43 14.12 5.09
C LEU A 345 -31.68 15.49 4.45
N LEU A 346 -31.65 15.58 3.13
CA LEU A 346 -31.74 16.85 2.40
C LEU A 346 -33.12 16.98 1.74
N PRO A 347 -34.16 17.49 2.44
CA PRO A 347 -35.44 17.77 1.77
C PRO A 347 -35.22 18.76 0.60
N GLY A 348 -35.80 18.47 -0.55
CA GLY A 348 -35.78 19.41 -1.67
C GLY A 348 -36.55 20.67 -1.34
N ARG A 349 -36.01 21.85 -1.64
CA ARG A 349 -36.81 23.09 -1.67
C ARG A 349 -37.99 22.83 -2.63
N GLY A 350 -39.22 22.87 -2.12
CA GLY A 350 -40.45 22.64 -2.88
C GLY A 350 -40.85 21.18 -3.13
N ARG A 351 -40.18 20.18 -2.54
CA ARG A 351 -40.57 18.76 -2.68
C ARG A 351 -41.69 18.41 -1.69
N LYS A 352 -42.84 17.96 -2.20
CA LYS A 352 -43.83 17.23 -1.38
C LYS A 352 -43.13 16.03 -0.70
N PRO A 353 -43.49 15.64 0.53
CA PRO A 353 -42.91 14.50 1.26
C PRO A 353 -43.14 13.12 0.62
N THR A 354 -43.55 13.05 -0.65
CA THR A 354 -43.71 11.84 -1.46
C THR A 354 -42.38 11.10 -1.71
N GLY A 355 -41.24 11.75 -1.52
CA GLY A 355 -39.92 11.11 -1.63
C GLY A 355 -39.70 9.96 -0.62
N ALA A 356 -40.26 10.07 0.59
CA ALA A 356 -40.17 9.02 1.61
C ALA A 356 -40.99 7.76 1.25
N ILE A 357 -42.17 7.95 0.65
CA ILE A 357 -43.05 6.86 0.18
C ILE A 357 -42.38 6.09 -0.98
N SER A 358 -41.66 6.79 -1.85
CA SER A 358 -40.96 6.14 -2.98
C SER A 358 -39.72 5.31 -2.60
N LEU A 359 -39.18 5.50 -1.39
CA LEU A 359 -37.96 4.82 -0.91
C LEU A 359 -38.29 3.52 -0.16
N GLU A 360 -39.53 3.32 0.26
CA GLU A 360 -39.98 2.18 1.06
C GLU A 360 -39.51 0.81 0.50
N PRO A 361 -39.58 0.54 -0.83
CA PRO A 361 -39.11 -0.74 -1.38
C PRO A 361 -37.58 -0.89 -1.38
N ALA A 362 -36.84 0.22 -1.34
CA ALA A 362 -35.38 0.23 -1.39
C ALA A 362 -34.74 -0.02 -0.02
N LEU A 363 -35.41 0.38 1.07
CA LEU A 363 -34.86 0.27 2.44
C LEU A 363 -34.56 -1.18 2.87
N PRO A 364 -35.49 -2.15 2.75
CA PRO A 364 -35.22 -3.54 3.14
C PRO A 364 -34.08 -4.15 2.32
N ARG A 365 -34.09 -3.91 0.99
CA ARG A 365 -33.06 -4.40 0.07
C ARG A 365 -31.69 -3.86 0.41
N PHE A 366 -31.58 -2.56 0.65
CA PHE A 366 -30.33 -1.93 1.06
C PHE A 366 -29.89 -2.41 2.45
N SER A 367 -30.82 -2.60 3.39
CA SER A 367 -30.49 -3.14 4.72
C SER A 367 -29.89 -4.55 4.64
N THR A 368 -30.46 -5.45 3.84
CA THR A 368 -29.92 -6.80 3.61
C THR A 368 -28.55 -6.73 2.95
N LEU A 369 -28.40 -5.91 1.91
CA LEU A 369 -27.10 -5.69 1.25
C LEU A 369 -26.05 -5.18 2.24
N ALA A 370 -26.39 -4.17 3.05
CA ALA A 370 -25.49 -3.60 4.05
C ALA A 370 -25.04 -4.66 5.07
N GLN A 371 -25.93 -5.54 5.52
CA GLN A 371 -25.59 -6.65 6.43
C GLN A 371 -24.60 -7.63 5.80
N ILE A 372 -24.82 -8.01 4.54
CA ILE A 372 -23.90 -8.87 3.78
C ILE A 372 -22.55 -8.17 3.64
N CYS A 373 -22.53 -6.89 3.24
CA CYS A 373 -21.32 -6.11 3.10
C CYS A 373 -20.53 -6.03 4.43
N PHE A 374 -21.19 -5.81 5.57
CA PHE A 374 -20.53 -5.82 6.87
C PHE A 374 -19.91 -7.18 7.22
N ALA A 375 -20.61 -8.29 6.94
CA ALA A 375 -20.07 -9.63 7.16
C ALA A 375 -18.82 -9.87 6.28
N VAL A 376 -18.88 -9.50 4.99
CA VAL A 376 -17.74 -9.60 4.07
C VAL A 376 -16.57 -8.73 4.54
N ILE A 377 -16.82 -7.46 4.88
CA ILE A 377 -15.80 -6.53 5.40
C ILE A 377 -15.16 -7.07 6.68
N ALA A 378 -15.93 -7.65 7.59
CA ALA A 378 -15.41 -8.21 8.83
C ALA A 378 -14.49 -9.41 8.56
N VAL A 379 -14.95 -10.40 7.80
CA VAL A 379 -14.17 -11.61 7.48
C VAL A 379 -12.90 -11.26 6.71
N THR A 380 -13.04 -10.52 5.62
CA THR A 380 -11.89 -10.10 4.81
C THR A 380 -10.96 -9.17 5.59
N GLY A 381 -11.50 -8.26 6.40
CA GLY A 381 -10.72 -7.33 7.23
C GLY A 381 -9.88 -8.03 8.28
N VAL A 382 -10.41 -9.06 8.96
CA VAL A 382 -9.65 -9.87 9.93
C VAL A 382 -8.51 -10.60 9.22
N TYR A 383 -8.79 -11.24 8.08
CA TYR A 383 -7.76 -11.92 7.29
C TYR A 383 -6.65 -10.96 6.82
N LEU A 384 -7.01 -9.81 6.26
CA LEU A 384 -6.06 -8.81 5.77
C LEU A 384 -5.24 -8.20 6.92
N ALA A 385 -5.86 -7.94 8.07
CA ALA A 385 -5.17 -7.45 9.26
C ALA A 385 -4.15 -8.47 9.78
N TRP A 386 -4.56 -9.74 9.94
CA TRP A 386 -3.65 -10.81 10.34
C TRP A 386 -2.46 -10.94 9.38
N ARG A 387 -2.74 -10.95 8.08
CA ARG A 387 -1.72 -11.07 7.02
C ARG A 387 -0.72 -9.93 7.06
N GLN A 388 -1.14 -8.67 7.30
CA GLN A 388 -0.26 -7.50 7.21
C GLN A 388 0.43 -7.14 8.53
N VAL A 389 -0.12 -7.56 9.68
CA VAL A 389 0.46 -7.28 11.00
C VAL A 389 1.51 -8.30 11.39
N GLY A 390 1.27 -9.59 11.16
CA GLY A 390 2.20 -10.67 11.49
C GLY A 390 2.28 -10.97 13.00
N THR A 391 2.71 -10.01 13.83
CA THR A 391 2.93 -10.20 15.27
C THR A 391 2.18 -9.18 16.13
N TRP A 392 1.90 -9.53 17.39
CA TRP A 392 1.22 -8.63 18.32
C TRP A 392 2.02 -7.36 18.63
N GLY A 393 3.36 -7.47 18.73
CA GLY A 393 4.23 -6.33 18.93
C GLY A 393 4.16 -5.32 17.78
N ALA A 394 4.05 -5.81 16.54
CA ALA A 394 3.93 -4.97 15.36
C ALA A 394 2.65 -4.12 15.33
N LEU A 395 1.59 -4.53 16.04
CA LEU A 395 0.33 -3.79 16.12
C LEU A 395 0.48 -2.45 16.86
N GLY A 396 1.33 -2.39 17.89
CA GLY A 396 1.61 -1.15 18.64
C GLY A 396 2.93 -0.49 18.28
N GLY A 397 3.90 -1.29 17.82
CA GLY A 397 5.27 -0.87 17.53
C GLY A 397 5.48 -0.26 16.15
N THR A 398 4.47 -0.22 15.29
CA THR A 398 4.57 0.33 13.92
C THR A 398 3.49 1.36 13.65
N ASP A 399 3.76 2.30 12.74
CA ASP A 399 2.77 3.30 12.31
C ASP A 399 1.58 2.64 11.59
N PHE A 400 1.84 1.60 10.80
CA PHE A 400 0.79 0.79 10.18
C PHE A 400 -0.15 0.20 11.23
N GLY A 401 0.39 -0.40 12.29
CA GLY A 401 -0.37 -0.99 13.37
C GLY A 401 -1.25 0.04 14.10
N ARG A 402 -0.70 1.22 14.37
CA ARG A 402 -1.43 2.34 15.01
C ARG A 402 -2.57 2.87 14.12
N LEU A 403 -2.32 3.05 12.82
CA LEU A 403 -3.35 3.44 11.85
C LEU A 403 -4.46 2.38 11.76
N LEU A 404 -4.10 1.09 11.78
CA LEU A 404 -5.05 -0.01 11.79
C LEU A 404 -5.92 0.00 13.05
N LEU A 405 -5.34 0.23 14.23
CA LEU A 405 -6.08 0.38 15.49
C LEU A 405 -7.07 1.55 15.41
N GLY A 406 -6.64 2.71 14.89
CA GLY A 406 -7.51 3.86 14.65
C GLY A 406 -8.68 3.53 13.72
N LYS A 407 -8.40 2.83 12.61
CA LYS A 407 -9.42 2.33 11.67
C LYS A 407 -10.41 1.39 12.36
N LEU A 408 -9.93 0.44 13.15
CA LEU A 408 -10.76 -0.52 13.89
C LEU A 408 -11.66 0.19 14.90
N ALA A 409 -11.14 1.16 15.66
CA ALA A 409 -11.92 1.96 16.59
C ALA A 409 -13.05 2.72 15.88
N ALA A 410 -12.76 3.34 14.73
CA ALA A 410 -13.77 4.05 13.93
C ALA A 410 -14.83 3.10 13.35
N VAL A 411 -14.44 1.91 12.88
CA VAL A 411 -15.39 0.87 12.42
C VAL A 411 -16.28 0.39 13.55
N LEU A 412 -15.73 0.13 14.74
CA LEU A 412 -16.51 -0.26 15.92
C LEU A 412 -17.51 0.82 16.32
N ALA A 413 -17.13 2.11 16.22
CA ALA A 413 -18.04 3.22 16.44
C ALA A 413 -19.20 3.24 15.43
N VAL A 414 -18.94 3.01 14.13
CA VAL A 414 -19.99 2.88 13.10
C VAL A 414 -20.94 1.74 13.44
N VAL A 415 -20.42 0.56 13.78
CA VAL A 415 -21.23 -0.61 14.16
C VAL A 415 -22.09 -0.31 15.39
N GLY A 416 -21.53 0.39 16.38
CA GLY A 416 -22.22 0.83 17.58
C GLY A 416 -23.38 1.79 17.28
N LEU A 417 -23.15 2.82 16.45
CA LEU A 417 -24.19 3.75 16.00
C LEU A 417 -25.31 3.02 15.25
N ALA A 418 -24.95 2.17 14.28
CA ALA A 418 -25.91 1.43 13.48
C ALA A 418 -26.74 0.45 14.33
N ALA A 419 -26.11 -0.23 15.31
CA ALA A 419 -26.82 -1.10 16.26
C ALA A 419 -27.77 -0.30 17.17
N GLY A 420 -27.35 0.87 17.64
CA GLY A 420 -28.18 1.80 18.41
C GLY A 420 -29.40 2.26 17.62
N ALA A 421 -29.22 2.68 16.37
CA ALA A 421 -30.30 3.08 15.47
C ALA A 421 -31.30 1.93 15.24
N ARG A 422 -30.82 0.71 14.96
CA ARG A 422 -31.69 -0.47 14.78
C ARG A 422 -32.47 -0.83 16.04
N ARG A 423 -31.85 -0.77 17.22
CA ARG A 423 -32.53 -1.03 18.51
C ARG A 423 -33.62 0.00 18.78
N PHE A 424 -33.36 1.28 18.48
CA PHE A 424 -34.34 2.35 18.62
C PHE A 424 -35.57 2.15 17.72
N VAL A 425 -35.36 1.81 16.44
CA VAL A 425 -36.45 1.53 15.48
C VAL A 425 -37.28 0.31 15.94
N ARG A 426 -36.63 -0.79 16.33
CA ARG A 426 -37.32 -2.02 16.79
C ARG A 426 -38.13 -1.86 18.07
N ARG A 427 -37.67 -1.05 19.03
CA ARG A 427 -38.39 -0.80 20.28
C ARG A 427 -39.68 -0.01 20.05
N ARG A 428 -39.70 0.90 19.06
CA ARG A 428 -40.89 1.70 18.72
C ARG A 428 -41.86 1.01 17.76
N GLY A 429 -41.39 0.14 16.87
CA GLY A 429 -42.28 -0.71 16.04
C GLY A 429 -43.09 -1.74 16.84
N ARG A 430 -42.94 -1.78 18.16
CA ARG A 430 -43.65 -2.64 19.12
C ARG A 430 -44.56 -1.86 20.07
N ASP A 431 -44.73 -0.55 19.87
CA ASP A 431 -45.61 0.27 20.71
C ASP A 431 -47.08 -0.01 20.36
N PRO A 432 -47.88 -0.69 21.23
CA PRO A 432 -49.20 -1.22 20.88
C PRO A 432 -50.29 -0.15 20.76
N LEU A 433 -50.01 1.10 21.15
CA LEU A 433 -51.01 2.17 21.31
C LEU A 433 -51.23 3.06 20.07
N GLY A 434 -50.59 2.76 18.93
CA GLY A 434 -51.06 3.19 17.61
C GLY A 434 -51.44 4.67 17.43
N LEU A 435 -50.60 5.60 17.88
CA LEU A 435 -50.74 7.02 17.53
C LEU A 435 -49.74 7.38 16.42
N ASP A 436 -50.27 7.60 15.22
CA ASP A 436 -49.54 7.91 13.99
C ASP A 436 -48.65 9.17 14.06
N ALA A 437 -47.71 9.23 13.10
CA ALA A 437 -46.65 10.21 12.87
C ALA A 437 -45.42 10.06 13.80
N ALA A 438 -44.32 9.55 13.24
CA ALA A 438 -43.02 9.57 13.89
C ALA A 438 -42.74 11.01 14.38
N PRO A 439 -42.60 11.26 15.70
CA PRO A 439 -42.36 12.61 16.19
C PRO A 439 -41.11 13.13 15.51
N TYR A 440 -41.10 14.40 15.10
CA TYR A 440 -39.97 15.08 14.44
C TYR A 440 -38.61 14.73 15.09
N THR A 441 -38.59 14.47 16.39
CA THR A 441 -37.43 14.01 17.18
C THR A 441 -36.89 12.63 16.80
N ALA A 442 -37.75 11.66 16.45
CA ALA A 442 -37.35 10.31 16.02
C ALA A 442 -36.69 10.32 14.63
N VAL A 443 -37.29 11.05 13.68
CA VAL A 443 -36.69 11.28 12.36
C VAL A 443 -35.38 12.02 12.50
N ARG A 444 -35.31 13.07 13.34
CA ARG A 444 -34.07 13.82 13.59
C ARG A 444 -32.96 12.97 14.20
N ARG A 445 -33.28 12.05 15.13
CA ARG A 445 -32.29 11.11 15.70
C ARG A 445 -31.78 10.11 14.67
N LEU A 446 -32.66 9.52 13.85
CA LEU A 446 -32.26 8.64 12.76
C LEU A 446 -31.37 9.37 11.75
N ARG A 447 -31.75 10.59 11.38
CA ARG A 447 -30.98 11.46 10.50
C ARG A 447 -29.57 11.75 11.04
N ARG A 448 -29.46 12.07 12.33
CA ARG A 448 -28.16 12.28 13.00
C ARG A 448 -27.32 11.00 13.06
N SER A 449 -27.93 9.84 13.30
CA SER A 449 -27.22 8.55 13.25
C SER A 449 -26.64 8.30 11.87
N VAL A 450 -27.47 8.41 10.83
CA VAL A 450 -27.04 8.19 9.44
C VAL A 450 -25.94 9.18 9.05
N ALA A 451 -26.05 10.46 9.43
CA ALA A 451 -24.98 11.43 9.21
C ALA A 451 -23.69 11.06 9.94
N GLY A 452 -23.77 10.61 11.19
CA GLY A 452 -22.62 10.14 11.96
C GLY A 452 -21.96 8.89 11.35
N GLU A 453 -22.77 7.94 10.87
CA GLU A 453 -22.28 6.75 10.16
C GLU A 453 -21.55 7.13 8.86
N VAL A 454 -22.07 8.10 8.10
CA VAL A 454 -21.39 8.61 6.88
C VAL A 454 -20.07 9.29 7.23
N VAL A 455 -20.05 10.18 8.23
CA VAL A 455 -18.83 10.90 8.64
C VAL A 455 -17.74 9.92 9.10
N LEU A 456 -18.10 8.96 9.94
CA LEU A 456 -17.15 7.92 10.37
C LEU A 456 -16.73 7.01 9.22
N GLY A 457 -17.63 6.67 8.29
CA GLY A 457 -17.30 5.91 7.09
C GLY A 457 -16.26 6.63 6.22
N VAL A 458 -16.42 7.94 6.01
CA VAL A 458 -15.45 8.78 5.29
C VAL A 458 -14.12 8.87 6.06
N ALA A 459 -14.16 8.98 7.39
CA ALA A 459 -12.95 8.94 8.21
C ALA A 459 -12.19 7.61 8.08
N VAL A 460 -12.90 6.48 8.10
CA VAL A 460 -12.33 5.13 7.86
C VAL A 460 -11.65 5.05 6.50
N VAL A 461 -12.27 5.60 5.45
CA VAL A 461 -11.69 5.64 4.10
C VAL A 461 -10.45 6.55 4.06
N SER A 462 -10.48 7.69 4.75
CA SER A 462 -9.36 8.63 4.80
C SER A 462 -8.15 8.03 5.53
N ILE A 463 -8.37 7.37 6.68
CA ILE A 463 -7.32 6.61 7.39
C ILE A 463 -6.78 5.49 6.48
N THR A 464 -7.66 4.80 5.76
CA THR A 464 -7.25 3.73 4.83
C THR A 464 -6.36 4.26 3.69
N ALA A 465 -6.61 5.47 3.20
CA ALA A 465 -5.79 6.08 2.14
C ALA A 465 -4.33 6.29 2.58
N VAL A 466 -4.11 6.66 3.84
CA VAL A 466 -2.77 6.78 4.43
C VAL A 466 -2.18 5.38 4.72
N LEU A 467 -2.99 4.49 5.30
CA LEU A 467 -2.58 3.14 5.68
C LEU A 467 -2.08 2.31 4.49
N VAL A 468 -2.68 2.46 3.31
CA VAL A 468 -2.27 1.73 2.09
C VAL A 468 -0.92 2.19 1.56
N ASN A 469 -0.46 3.41 1.88
CA ASN A 469 0.87 3.91 1.50
C ASN A 469 1.90 3.75 2.64
N THR A 470 1.52 3.12 3.76
CA THR A 470 2.40 2.85 4.88
C THR A 470 2.92 1.43 4.77
N ALA A 471 4.23 1.24 4.95
CA ALA A 471 4.84 -0.09 4.95
C ALA A 471 4.09 -1.02 5.93
N PRO A 472 3.73 -2.25 5.52
CA PRO A 472 3.04 -3.19 6.39
C PRO A 472 3.77 -3.40 7.72
N ALA A 473 2.99 -3.57 8.78
CA ALA A 473 3.52 -3.80 10.12
C ALA A 473 4.51 -4.97 10.15
N ARG A 474 4.22 -6.09 9.47
CA ARG A 474 5.11 -7.27 9.40
C ARG A 474 6.49 -7.02 8.77
N THR A 475 6.63 -6.00 7.91
CA THR A 475 7.90 -5.68 7.21
C THR A 475 8.64 -4.51 7.84
N SER A 476 7.91 -3.63 8.53
CA SER A 476 8.47 -2.46 9.22
C SER A 476 8.82 -2.74 10.69
N TYR A 477 8.25 -3.79 11.27
CA TYR A 477 8.48 -4.15 12.67
C TYR A 477 9.85 -4.78 12.85
N ALA A 478 10.73 -4.04 13.49
CA ALA A 478 12.12 -4.42 13.68
C ALA A 478 12.55 -4.01 15.10
N PRO A 479 12.08 -4.76 16.13
CA PRO A 479 12.40 -4.46 17.52
C PRO A 479 13.91 -4.62 17.76
N PRO A 480 14.50 -3.80 18.66
CA PRO A 480 15.87 -4.00 19.09
C PRO A 480 16.08 -5.44 19.57
N VAL A 481 17.13 -6.08 19.08
CA VAL A 481 17.61 -7.33 19.67
C VAL A 481 18.47 -6.96 20.84
N HIS A 482 18.20 -7.57 21.99
CA HIS A 482 19.04 -7.45 23.18
C HIS A 482 19.30 -8.85 23.72
N THR A 483 20.53 -9.32 23.53
CA THR A 483 20.92 -10.69 23.86
C THR A 483 22.16 -10.66 24.73
N THR A 484 22.09 -11.32 25.88
CA THR A 484 23.23 -11.52 26.78
C THR A 484 23.66 -12.98 26.72
N VAL A 485 24.91 -13.22 26.33
CA VAL A 485 25.49 -14.56 26.23
C VAL A 485 26.58 -14.71 27.30
N PRO A 486 26.57 -15.76 28.13
CA PRO A 486 27.63 -15.97 29.11
C PRO A 486 28.96 -16.25 28.42
N ILE A 487 30.04 -15.70 28.98
CA ILE A 487 31.39 -16.03 28.55
C ILE A 487 31.72 -17.44 29.03
N SER A 488 32.21 -18.30 28.13
CA SER A 488 32.51 -19.68 28.47
C SER A 488 33.68 -19.77 29.46
N ALA A 489 33.72 -20.84 30.25
CA ALA A 489 34.82 -21.09 31.18
C ALA A 489 36.17 -21.13 30.45
N ALA A 490 36.22 -21.70 29.24
CA ALA A 490 37.42 -21.74 28.42
C ALA A 490 37.95 -20.34 28.06
N VAL A 491 37.06 -19.40 27.70
CA VAL A 491 37.46 -18.00 27.40
C VAL A 491 38.00 -17.32 28.66
N ALA A 492 37.31 -17.52 29.78
CA ALA A 492 37.70 -16.93 31.06
C ALA A 492 39.04 -17.47 31.58
N ASP A 493 39.27 -18.78 31.43
CA ASP A 493 40.50 -19.44 31.86
C ASP A 493 41.69 -18.99 30.99
N ALA A 494 41.51 -18.87 29.68
CA ALA A 494 42.53 -18.38 28.75
C ALA A 494 42.93 -16.91 29.04
N ALA A 495 41.97 -16.07 29.43
CA ALA A 495 42.22 -14.68 29.80
C ALA A 495 42.94 -14.54 31.16
N GLY A 496 42.85 -15.56 32.01
CA GLY A 496 43.35 -15.57 33.38
C GLY A 496 42.51 -14.74 34.35
N PRO A 497 42.70 -14.94 35.68
CA PRO A 497 41.85 -14.32 36.71
C PRO A 497 41.89 -12.78 36.72
N ALA A 498 43.04 -12.19 36.35
CA ALA A 498 43.25 -10.75 36.34
C ALA A 498 42.44 -10.01 35.26
N ALA A 499 42.04 -10.70 34.20
CA ALA A 499 41.21 -10.12 33.14
C ALA A 499 39.76 -9.88 33.58
N GLY A 500 39.31 -10.46 34.70
CA GLY A 500 37.96 -10.21 35.23
C GLY A 500 36.81 -10.81 34.41
N LEU A 501 37.09 -11.63 33.39
CA LEU A 501 36.08 -12.28 32.53
C LEU A 501 35.41 -13.52 33.15
N GLY A 502 35.93 -14.02 34.28
CA GLY A 502 35.45 -15.24 34.95
C GLY A 502 34.00 -15.19 35.44
N GLY A 503 33.09 -15.83 34.71
CA GLY A 503 31.64 -15.78 34.97
C GLY A 503 31.00 -14.48 34.49
N GLY A 504 31.64 -13.80 33.52
CA GLY A 504 31.11 -12.64 32.83
C GLY A 504 30.18 -12.98 31.67
N SER A 505 29.78 -11.95 30.92
CA SER A 505 28.88 -12.07 29.78
C SER A 505 29.22 -11.08 28.68
N VAL A 506 28.76 -11.38 27.47
CA VAL A 506 28.73 -10.46 26.34
C VAL A 506 27.28 -10.08 26.11
N GLU A 507 26.97 -8.81 26.29
CA GLU A 507 25.68 -8.23 25.97
C GLU A 507 25.76 -7.57 24.60
N VAL A 508 24.86 -7.94 23.70
CA VAL A 508 24.78 -7.38 22.35
C VAL A 508 23.42 -6.78 22.13
N LYS A 509 23.41 -5.54 21.67
CA LYS A 509 22.22 -4.81 21.25
C LYS A 509 22.31 -4.53 19.74
N ILE A 510 21.36 -5.03 18.95
CA ILE A 510 21.33 -4.82 17.49
C ILE A 510 20.09 -4.01 17.12
N GLU A 511 20.28 -2.90 16.41
CA GLU A 511 19.20 -2.03 15.96
C GLU A 511 19.42 -1.59 14.50
N PRO A 512 18.39 -1.66 13.62
CA PRO A 512 17.02 -2.14 13.85
C PRO A 512 16.84 -3.67 13.70
N ALA A 513 17.90 -4.48 13.59
CA ALA A 513 17.81 -5.94 13.38
C ALA A 513 16.91 -6.34 12.19
N LYS A 514 17.19 -5.78 11.01
CA LYS A 514 16.47 -6.05 9.77
C LYS A 514 17.41 -6.08 8.56
N PRO A 515 16.97 -6.52 7.37
CA PRO A 515 17.76 -6.43 6.15
C PRO A 515 18.27 -5.01 5.86
N GLY A 516 19.52 -4.90 5.43
CA GLY A 516 20.23 -3.63 5.23
C GLY A 516 21.19 -3.33 6.37
N SER A 517 21.48 -2.03 6.57
CA SER A 517 22.44 -1.56 7.57
C SER A 517 21.86 -1.63 8.98
N ASN A 518 22.65 -2.17 9.90
CA ASN A 518 22.36 -2.27 11.33
C ASN A 518 23.57 -1.80 12.13
N VAL A 519 23.30 -1.31 13.34
CA VAL A 519 24.31 -1.02 14.34
C VAL A 519 24.24 -2.10 15.42
N ALA A 520 25.40 -2.57 15.88
CA ALA A 520 25.48 -3.45 17.05
C ALA A 520 26.35 -2.82 18.14
N ASP A 521 25.79 -2.61 19.33
CA ASP A 521 26.54 -2.32 20.55
C ASP A 521 26.87 -3.62 21.26
N ILE A 522 28.13 -3.77 21.68
CA ILE A 522 28.67 -4.98 22.28
C ILE A 522 29.35 -4.58 23.60
N TYR A 523 28.79 -5.03 24.72
CA TYR A 523 29.34 -4.81 26.04
C TYR A 523 29.91 -6.11 26.59
N ILE A 524 31.17 -6.10 26.98
CA ILE A 524 31.82 -7.23 27.64
C ILE A 524 31.87 -6.93 29.13
N THR A 525 31.18 -7.75 29.93
CA THR A 525 31.05 -7.53 31.37
C THR A 525 31.65 -8.68 32.17
N GLY A 526 32.27 -8.37 33.31
CA GLY A 526 32.68 -9.36 34.30
C GLY A 526 31.51 -9.85 35.15
N ARG A 527 31.79 -10.75 36.12
CA ARG A 527 30.77 -11.36 37.01
C ARG A 527 29.93 -10.37 37.80
N ASN A 528 30.50 -9.23 38.16
CA ASN A 528 29.87 -8.15 38.92
C ASN A 528 29.15 -7.11 38.03
N GLY A 529 29.11 -7.33 36.71
CA GLY A 529 28.54 -6.40 35.74
C GLY A 529 29.45 -5.23 35.35
N SER A 530 30.70 -5.17 35.82
CA SER A 530 31.64 -4.13 35.38
C SER A 530 32.11 -4.40 33.95
N LEU A 531 32.24 -3.34 33.14
CA LEU A 531 32.80 -3.43 31.79
C LEU A 531 34.28 -3.88 31.85
N VAL A 532 34.64 -4.79 30.96
CA VAL A 532 35.98 -5.38 30.85
C VAL A 532 36.52 -5.11 29.45
N ALA A 533 37.64 -4.38 29.40
CA ALA A 533 38.36 -4.16 28.14
C ALA A 533 39.13 -5.42 27.73
N VAL A 534 39.17 -5.67 26.43
CA VAL A 534 39.93 -6.77 25.82
C VAL A 534 40.79 -6.21 24.69
N PRO A 535 41.92 -6.85 24.35
CA PRO A 535 42.82 -6.37 23.30
C PRO A 535 42.14 -6.15 21.94
N GLU A 536 41.29 -7.09 21.50
CA GLU A 536 40.63 -7.02 20.20
C GLU A 536 39.33 -7.81 20.20
N VAL A 537 38.33 -7.30 19.49
CA VAL A 537 37.09 -8.01 19.16
C VAL A 537 36.92 -7.96 17.65
N SER A 538 36.79 -9.12 17.03
CA SER A 538 36.43 -9.23 15.62
C SER A 538 35.05 -9.89 15.48
N GLY A 539 34.37 -9.66 14.36
CA GLY A 539 33.00 -10.11 14.17
C GLY A 539 32.76 -10.73 12.80
N ALA A 540 31.85 -11.69 12.73
CA ALA A 540 31.29 -12.20 11.48
C ALA A 540 29.81 -12.57 11.65
N LEU A 541 29.01 -12.31 10.61
CA LEU A 541 27.63 -12.75 10.52
C LEU A 541 27.54 -14.11 9.81
N GLU A 542 26.91 -15.07 10.47
CA GLU A 542 26.63 -16.39 9.92
C GLU A 542 25.12 -16.58 9.78
N SER A 543 24.66 -17.02 8.61
CA SER A 543 23.26 -17.38 8.42
C SER A 543 23.01 -18.80 8.95
N ARG A 544 21.93 -19.00 9.72
CA ARG A 544 21.49 -20.36 10.11
C ARG A 544 20.66 -21.04 9.02
N ASP A 545 19.95 -20.23 8.24
CA ASP A 545 18.91 -20.72 7.33
C ASP A 545 19.45 -21.00 5.93
N ARG A 546 20.62 -20.45 5.59
CA ARG A 546 21.20 -20.56 4.25
C ARG A 546 22.71 -20.74 4.32
N SER A 547 23.25 -21.48 3.34
CA SER A 547 24.68 -21.68 3.16
C SER A 547 25.34 -20.45 2.52
N VAL A 548 25.37 -19.33 3.23
CA VAL A 548 26.09 -18.11 2.84
C VAL A 548 27.42 -18.06 3.58
N PRO A 549 28.55 -17.74 2.93
CA PRO A 549 29.83 -17.52 3.61
C PRO A 549 29.68 -16.49 4.73
N ALA A 550 30.44 -16.65 5.81
CA ALA A 550 30.41 -15.72 6.93
C ALA A 550 30.76 -14.29 6.44
N LEU A 551 29.89 -13.33 6.73
CA LEU A 551 30.07 -11.94 6.31
C LEU A 551 30.88 -11.21 7.38
N PRO A 552 32.04 -10.63 7.04
CA PRO A 552 32.86 -9.95 8.04
C PRO A 552 32.12 -8.73 8.60
N VAL A 553 32.21 -8.54 9.92
CA VAL A 553 31.66 -7.39 10.65
C VAL A 553 32.82 -6.63 11.25
N LYS A 554 32.97 -5.37 10.84
CA LYS A 554 33.98 -4.48 11.42
C LYS A 554 33.51 -4.00 12.79
N VAL A 555 34.23 -4.42 13.83
CA VAL A 555 34.00 -4.00 15.21
C VAL A 555 35.09 -3.02 15.62
N SER A 556 34.72 -1.97 16.33
CA SER A 556 35.65 -0.95 16.84
C SER A 556 35.36 -0.66 18.31
N ALA A 557 36.39 -0.43 19.11
CA ALA A 557 36.24 0.01 20.49
C ALA A 557 35.65 1.43 20.53
N ALA A 558 34.58 1.62 21.31
CA ALA A 558 34.02 2.93 21.60
C ALA A 558 34.53 3.43 22.97
N GLU A 559 34.42 2.59 23.99
CA GLU A 559 34.93 2.82 25.35
C GLU A 559 35.51 1.51 25.92
N PRO A 560 36.27 1.54 27.03
CA PRO A 560 36.78 0.32 27.66
C PRO A 560 35.65 -0.68 27.97
N GLY A 561 35.65 -1.82 27.27
CA GLY A 561 34.63 -2.87 27.40
C GLY A 561 33.33 -2.64 26.63
N HIS A 562 33.22 -1.55 25.86
CA HIS A 562 32.14 -1.27 24.92
C HIS A 562 32.68 -1.14 23.49
N TYR A 563 32.17 -1.98 22.61
CA TYR A 563 32.53 -2.06 21.21
C TYR A 563 31.30 -1.84 20.34
N VAL A 564 31.50 -1.30 19.14
CA VAL A 564 30.41 -0.99 18.22
C VAL A 564 30.74 -1.50 16.82
N ALA A 565 29.75 -2.11 16.18
CA ALA A 565 29.74 -2.35 14.74
C ALA A 565 28.77 -1.37 14.08
N ASN A 566 29.30 -0.28 13.51
CA ASN A 566 28.48 0.83 12.96
C ASN A 566 27.84 0.53 11.60
N SER A 567 28.27 -0.52 10.91
CA SER A 567 27.84 -0.85 9.56
C SER A 567 27.78 -2.36 9.37
N MET A 568 26.84 -3.01 10.05
CA MET A 568 26.57 -4.43 9.92
C MET A 568 25.44 -4.66 8.90
N SER A 569 25.80 -5.09 7.70
CA SER A 569 24.85 -5.32 6.61
C SER A 569 24.25 -6.73 6.66
N ILE A 570 22.93 -6.82 6.86
CA ILE A 570 22.18 -8.08 6.86
C ILE A 570 21.50 -8.24 5.49
N PRO A 571 21.81 -9.26 4.68
CA PRO A 571 21.29 -9.35 3.31
C PRO A 571 19.80 -9.73 3.18
N TYR A 572 19.24 -10.46 4.15
CA TYR A 572 17.87 -10.96 4.10
C TYR A 572 17.32 -11.27 5.50
N PRO A 573 15.98 -11.30 5.66
CA PRO A 573 15.37 -11.63 6.94
C PRO A 573 15.55 -13.13 7.22
N GLY A 574 15.65 -13.48 8.49
CA GLY A 574 15.90 -14.86 8.94
C GLY A 574 16.72 -14.93 10.23
N GLU A 575 17.17 -16.12 10.56
CA GLU A 575 17.98 -16.41 11.73
C GLU A 575 19.47 -16.23 11.42
N TRP A 576 20.11 -15.38 12.21
CA TRP A 576 21.51 -15.02 12.10
C TRP A 576 22.24 -15.30 13.40
N VAL A 577 23.56 -15.49 13.29
CA VAL A 577 24.47 -15.54 14.42
C VAL A 577 25.53 -14.47 14.20
N LEU A 578 25.63 -13.52 15.12
CA LEU A 578 26.80 -12.67 15.23
C LEU A 578 27.86 -13.46 16.01
N ARG A 579 28.85 -13.99 15.29
CA ARG A 579 30.04 -14.59 15.89
C ARG A 579 31.01 -13.47 16.24
N LEU A 580 31.32 -13.34 17.52
CA LEU A 580 32.31 -12.41 18.04
C LEU A 580 33.53 -13.21 18.46
N ASP A 581 34.64 -13.04 17.77
CA ASP A 581 35.90 -13.62 18.18
C ASP A 581 36.59 -12.63 19.12
N ILE A 582 36.69 -13.00 20.40
CA ILE A 582 37.23 -12.16 21.46
C ILE A 582 38.66 -12.60 21.71
N ARG A 583 39.62 -11.73 21.39
CA ARG A 583 41.03 -11.98 21.71
C ARG A 583 41.32 -11.53 23.13
N VAL A 584 41.75 -12.46 23.97
CA VAL A 584 42.03 -12.22 25.40
C VAL A 584 43.53 -12.21 25.72
N SER A 585 44.37 -12.80 24.86
CA SER A 585 45.83 -12.79 24.94
C SER A 585 46.44 -12.72 23.53
N ASP A 586 47.76 -12.69 23.40
CA ASP A 586 48.44 -12.71 22.09
C ASP A 586 48.19 -14.02 21.30
N PHE A 587 47.75 -15.09 21.96
CA PHE A 587 47.60 -16.42 21.37
C PHE A 587 46.19 -16.99 21.49
N ASP A 588 45.35 -16.46 22.37
CA ASP A 588 44.03 -17.02 22.69
C ASP A 588 42.90 -16.15 22.15
N GLU A 589 42.13 -16.72 21.23
CA GLU A 589 40.91 -16.16 20.65
C GLU A 589 39.81 -17.21 20.77
N THR A 590 38.63 -16.84 21.25
CA THR A 590 37.50 -17.78 21.35
C THR A 590 36.20 -17.16 20.88
N PRO A 591 35.41 -17.86 20.03
CA PRO A 591 34.17 -17.33 19.51
C PRO A 591 33.05 -17.33 20.56
N VAL A 592 32.39 -16.19 20.72
CA VAL A 592 31.07 -16.07 21.34
C VAL A 592 30.03 -15.97 20.22
N ARG A 593 29.00 -16.81 20.28
CA ARG A 593 27.95 -16.87 19.26
C ARG A 593 26.68 -16.25 19.80
N VAL A 594 26.27 -15.14 19.21
CA VAL A 594 25.06 -14.40 19.62
C VAL A 594 23.96 -14.61 18.57
N PRO A 595 22.99 -15.50 18.82
CA PRO A 595 21.88 -15.70 17.90
C PRO A 595 20.90 -14.53 17.95
N PHE A 596 20.35 -14.18 16.78
CA PHE A 596 19.28 -13.20 16.68
C PHE A 596 18.45 -13.41 15.41
N THR A 597 17.22 -12.90 15.43
CA THR A 597 16.34 -12.89 14.26
C THR A 597 16.39 -11.51 13.61
N ALA A 598 16.66 -11.47 12.31
CA ALA A 598 16.46 -10.28 11.49
C ALA A 598 15.06 -10.33 10.85
N HIS A 599 14.23 -9.32 11.13
CA HIS A 599 12.83 -9.29 10.73
C HIS A 599 12.58 -8.79 9.31
#